data_AF-A0A1H4T8M8-F1
#
_entry.id   AF-A0A1H4T8M8-F1
#
_cell.length_a   1.000
_cell.length_b   1.000
_cell.length_c   1.000
_cell.angle_alpha   90.00
_cell.angle_beta   90.00
_cell.angle_gamma   90.00
#
_symmetry.space_group_name_H-M   'P 1'
#
loop_
_entity.id
_entity.type
_entity.pdbx_description
1 polymer ?
#
loop_
_entity_poly.entity_id
_entity_poly.type
_entity_poly.pdbx_seq_one_letter_code
_entity_poly.pdbx_strand_id
1 'polypeptide(L)'
;MSGGRPPRLPRPRRRPPAPRQDGAPRTVFRLTGSGRRAAKLTGRLRGMGRLGVMGRLRFTGRFRTPKLFKADGHTPKLRTVKLRKLRTRTRMVLALATLLALVCTLLLDGYLHAEVGNDARVYRSHASRTVPDRLRKGGPVITFDRKGKATEHAIPSKTIALTFDDGPDPRWTPEILDVLRRHKVRGTFFVLGQMVVRHPELVRRMRAAGHEVGVHTFSHVDLSYQDKGRMDRELAQSQLALAGAAGITSSLFRAPYASKVRALDDRTWPVQQHIGSKGYISAFVDTDSEDWQRPPVKEIVQNATPEKKKGASVLFHDAGGNRARTVTALGLYIERMQKKGYSFTTVTGALGAHSANHPAHTLPIWEGRALIWAAAFTHSALPALMALLGLVGFSVIGRLLLMVVLAWWHRRSRERRRWSRVQEVTDPVSVIVPAYNEKECIANTLKSLSASTHPIEILVVDDGSTDGTADIAEAMGLPNVRVLRQANAGKPAALNRGIAHASHELIVMMDGDTVFEPTTIRELVRPFADSRVGAVAGNAKVGNRGKLIGAWQHIEYVMGFNLDRRMYDLLRCMPTIPGAIGAFRRRALLEAGA
;
A
#
# COMPACT_ATOMS: atom_id res chain seq x y z
N MET A 1 43.51 59.86 -28.49
CA MET A 1 42.34 59.22 -29.15
C MET A 1 41.84 58.11 -28.22
N SER A 2 40.81 58.42 -27.43
CA SER A 2 39.43 57.87 -27.56
C SER A 2 39.38 56.36 -27.28
N GLY A 3 38.74 55.81 -26.23
CA GLY A 3 37.54 56.23 -25.52
C GLY A 3 36.39 55.26 -25.87
N GLY A 4 35.98 54.38 -24.96
CA GLY A 4 34.78 53.56 -25.18
C GLY A 4 34.64 52.32 -24.26
N ARG A 5 34.04 52.49 -23.08
CA ARG A 5 33.43 51.39 -22.30
C ARG A 5 32.01 51.11 -22.84
N PRO A 6 31.56 49.84 -22.87
CA PRO A 6 30.19 49.50 -23.28
C PRO A 6 29.15 49.87 -22.19
N PRO A 7 27.88 50.11 -22.57
CA PRO A 7 26.87 50.71 -21.71
C PRO A 7 26.28 49.74 -20.68
N ARG A 8 25.98 50.27 -19.49
CA ARG A 8 25.25 49.59 -18.40
C ARG A 8 23.75 49.51 -18.73
N LEU A 9 23.16 48.32 -18.57
CA LEU A 9 21.71 48.08 -18.63
C LEU A 9 20.96 48.86 -17.52
N PRO A 10 19.74 49.38 -17.80
CA PRO A 10 18.97 50.15 -16.82
C PRO A 10 18.29 49.25 -15.77
N ARG A 11 18.36 49.68 -14.50
CA ARG A 11 17.60 49.09 -13.37
C ARG A 11 16.08 49.31 -13.57
N PRO A 12 15.22 48.35 -13.19
CA PRO A 12 13.78 48.52 -13.29
C PRO A 12 13.26 49.59 -12.32
N ARG A 13 12.44 50.51 -12.84
CA ARG A 13 11.75 51.57 -12.09
C ARG A 13 10.76 50.96 -11.08
N ARG A 14 10.82 51.44 -9.84
CA ARG A 14 9.80 51.19 -8.80
C ARG A 14 8.44 51.75 -9.26
N ARG A 15 7.38 50.93 -9.17
CA ARG A 15 6.00 51.38 -9.38
C ARG A 15 5.57 52.31 -8.23
N PRO A 16 4.77 53.37 -8.50
CA PRO A 16 4.17 54.19 -7.46
C PRO A 16 3.01 53.44 -6.77
N PRO A 17 2.68 53.78 -5.51
CA PRO A 17 1.60 53.12 -4.77
C PRO A 17 0.21 53.53 -5.32
N ALA A 18 -0.72 52.58 -5.33
CA ALA A 18 -2.11 52.79 -5.71
C ALA A 18 -2.88 53.55 -4.61
N PRO A 19 -3.91 54.35 -4.96
CA PRO A 19 -4.65 55.18 -4.02
C PRO A 19 -5.57 54.36 -3.11
N ARG A 20 -5.71 54.82 -1.86
CA ARG A 20 -6.68 54.32 -0.88
C ARG A 20 -8.10 54.63 -1.35
N GLN A 21 -8.97 53.63 -1.35
CA GLN A 21 -10.42 53.81 -1.34
C GLN A 21 -10.96 53.41 0.03
N ASP A 22 -11.60 54.38 0.66
CA ASP A 22 -12.43 54.24 1.84
C ASP A 22 -13.76 53.54 1.53
N GLY A 23 -14.30 52.84 2.53
CA GLY A 23 -15.75 52.72 2.71
C GLY A 23 -16.43 51.45 2.20
N ALA A 24 -16.49 50.42 3.06
CA ALA A 24 -17.65 49.52 3.10
C ALA A 24 -17.93 49.10 4.57
N PRO A 25 -19.20 49.07 5.00
CA PRO A 25 -19.56 49.04 6.41
C PRO A 25 -19.39 47.66 7.05
N ARG A 26 -18.84 47.66 8.26
CA ARG A 26 -18.81 46.51 9.18
C ARG A 26 -20.21 46.25 9.72
N THR A 27 -20.85 45.16 9.31
CA THR A 27 -22.03 44.64 10.01
C THR A 27 -21.57 43.71 11.13
N VAL A 28 -21.76 44.19 12.35
CA VAL A 28 -21.53 43.50 13.62
C VAL A 28 -22.66 42.49 13.84
N PHE A 29 -22.36 41.20 13.93
CA PHE A 29 -23.32 40.23 14.48
C PHE A 29 -23.08 40.08 15.99
N ARG A 30 -24.02 40.64 16.75
CA ARG A 30 -24.13 40.59 18.20
C ARG A 30 -24.77 39.26 18.58
N LEU A 31 -24.02 38.37 19.23
CA LEU A 31 -24.57 37.19 19.90
C LEU A 31 -25.22 37.64 21.21
N THR A 32 -26.55 37.62 21.27
CA THR A 32 -27.30 37.64 22.53
C THR A 32 -27.66 36.21 22.90
N GLY A 33 -27.13 35.76 24.04
CA GLY A 33 -27.51 34.49 24.64
C GLY A 33 -28.75 34.62 25.53
N SER A 34 -29.48 33.52 25.62
CA SER A 34 -30.12 33.00 26.84
C SER A 34 -30.53 31.55 26.50
N GLY A 35 -30.39 30.53 27.32
CA GLY A 35 -29.85 30.39 28.65
C GLY A 35 -30.32 29.04 29.19
N ARG A 36 -29.39 28.30 29.82
CA ARG A 36 -29.64 27.24 30.83
C ARG A 36 -30.26 25.92 30.26
N ARG A 37 -29.86 24.72 30.66
CA ARG A 37 -29.13 24.22 31.82
C ARG A 37 -28.22 23.06 31.42
N ALA A 38 -27.03 23.05 32.03
CA ALA A 38 -26.18 21.87 32.18
C ALA A 38 -26.32 21.36 33.63
N ALA A 39 -26.31 20.05 33.80
CA ALA A 39 -25.74 19.32 34.94
C ALA A 39 -25.55 17.86 34.47
N LYS A 40 -24.31 17.34 34.35
CA LYS A 40 -23.45 16.80 35.43
C LYS A 40 -24.18 15.68 36.21
N LEU A 41 -23.64 14.50 36.50
CA LEU A 41 -22.29 13.95 36.43
C LEU A 41 -22.38 12.43 36.78
N THR A 42 -21.36 11.67 36.39
CA THR A 42 -20.80 10.48 37.09
C THR A 42 -21.63 9.20 37.35
N GLY A 43 -21.22 8.12 36.66
CA GLY A 43 -20.37 7.06 37.24
C GLY A 43 -21.02 5.98 38.13
N ARG A 44 -20.96 4.71 37.69
CA ARG A 44 -20.19 3.63 38.35
C ARG A 44 -20.34 2.27 37.66
N LEU A 45 -19.28 1.50 37.83
CA LEU A 45 -19.01 0.15 37.38
C LEU A 45 -19.77 -0.94 38.17
N ARG A 46 -19.87 -2.09 37.50
CA ARG A 46 -19.87 -3.48 38.02
C ARG A 46 -21.14 -4.05 38.67
N GLY A 47 -21.57 -5.19 38.11
CA GLY A 47 -21.65 -6.43 38.87
C GLY A 47 -22.97 -7.20 38.76
N MET A 48 -22.87 -8.45 38.26
CA MET A 48 -23.76 -9.60 38.52
C MET A 48 -25.21 -9.46 38.01
N GLY A 49 -25.92 -10.47 37.53
CA GLY A 49 -25.75 -11.90 37.46
C GLY A 49 -26.97 -12.48 36.73
N ARG A 50 -26.90 -13.77 36.46
CA ARG A 50 -27.87 -14.61 35.74
C ARG A 50 -29.35 -14.46 36.16
N LEU A 51 -30.22 -14.81 35.21
CA LEU A 51 -31.54 -15.47 35.23
C LEU A 51 -32.44 -14.68 34.27
N GLY A 52 -33.21 -15.23 33.32
CA GLY A 52 -33.80 -16.53 33.16
C GLY A 52 -35.14 -16.31 32.45
N VAL A 53 -35.54 -17.26 31.60
CA VAL A 53 -36.94 -17.58 31.24
C VAL A 53 -37.71 -16.62 30.30
N MET A 54 -37.85 -17.10 29.06
CA MET A 54 -39.11 -17.46 28.40
C MET A 54 -40.33 -16.53 28.55
N GLY A 55 -40.75 -15.92 27.44
CA GLY A 55 -42.06 -15.28 27.30
C GLY A 55 -42.51 -15.27 25.84
N ARG A 56 -43.32 -16.27 25.46
CA ARG A 56 -44.05 -16.29 24.19
C ARG A 56 -45.14 -15.24 24.21
N LEU A 57 -45.21 -14.37 23.20
CA LEU A 57 -46.48 -13.75 22.81
C LEU A 57 -46.80 -14.14 21.37
N ARG A 58 -47.82 -14.98 21.23
CA ARG A 58 -48.53 -15.22 19.97
C ARG A 58 -49.50 -14.06 19.75
N PHE A 59 -49.40 -13.37 18.62
CA PHE A 59 -50.53 -12.63 18.07
C PHE A 59 -51.06 -13.39 16.86
N THR A 60 -52.33 -13.77 16.95
CA THR A 60 -53.10 -14.42 15.90
C THR A 60 -53.83 -13.33 15.13
N GLY A 61 -53.67 -13.31 13.81
CA GLY A 61 -54.39 -12.42 12.89
C GLY A 61 -54.57 -13.13 11.57
N ARG A 62 -55.68 -13.86 11.44
CA ARG A 62 -56.15 -14.49 10.19
C ARG A 62 -56.69 -13.38 9.27
N PHE A 63 -56.04 -13.16 8.13
CA PHE A 63 -56.69 -12.57 6.96
C PHE A 63 -56.80 -13.64 5.87
N ARG A 64 -58.04 -13.93 5.46
CA ARG A 64 -58.40 -14.79 4.34
C ARG A 64 -58.03 -14.09 3.03
N THR A 65 -57.28 -14.78 2.16
CA THR A 65 -57.16 -14.43 0.74
C THR A 65 -58.09 -15.32 -0.10
N PRO A 66 -58.77 -14.79 -1.13
CA PRO A 66 -59.44 -15.62 -2.11
C PRO A 66 -58.41 -16.15 -3.12
N LYS A 67 -58.50 -17.45 -3.42
CA LYS A 67 -57.81 -18.10 -4.53
C LYS A 67 -58.49 -17.70 -5.84
N LEU A 68 -57.74 -17.19 -6.82
CA LEU A 68 -57.96 -17.49 -8.25
C LEU A 68 -56.89 -16.82 -9.14
N PHE A 69 -55.97 -17.64 -9.64
CA PHE A 69 -55.54 -17.79 -11.05
C PHE A 69 -54.08 -18.27 -11.12
N LYS A 70 -53.92 -19.49 -11.61
CA LYS A 70 -52.67 -20.08 -12.08
C LYS A 70 -52.38 -19.46 -13.45
N ALA A 71 -51.24 -18.82 -13.60
CA ALA A 71 -50.62 -18.56 -14.90
C ALA A 71 -49.17 -19.00 -14.80
N ASP A 72 -48.80 -19.98 -15.62
CA ASP A 72 -47.45 -20.50 -15.74
C ASP A 72 -46.52 -19.40 -16.27
N GLY A 73 -45.45 -19.14 -15.53
CA GLY A 73 -44.43 -18.17 -15.89
C GLY A 73 -43.20 -18.34 -15.02
N HIS A 74 -42.18 -19.00 -15.55
CA HIS A 74 -40.86 -19.11 -14.92
C HIS A 74 -40.34 -17.73 -14.47
N THR A 75 -40.09 -17.57 -13.17
CA THR A 75 -39.47 -16.36 -12.60
C THR A 75 -37.95 -16.57 -12.40
N PRO A 76 -37.07 -15.94 -13.21
CA PRO A 76 -35.61 -16.09 -13.05
C PRO A 76 -34.99 -15.08 -12.07
N LYS A 77 -35.80 -14.30 -11.31
CA LYS A 77 -35.32 -13.12 -10.56
C LYS A 77 -34.69 -13.41 -9.19
N LEU A 78 -35.03 -14.53 -8.52
CA LEU A 78 -34.53 -14.81 -7.17
C LEU A 78 -33.16 -15.52 -7.13
N ARG A 79 -32.88 -16.41 -8.10
CA ARG A 79 -31.58 -17.10 -8.21
C ARG A 79 -30.45 -16.15 -8.61
N THR A 80 -30.72 -15.23 -9.53
CA THR A 80 -29.76 -14.23 -10.05
C THR A 80 -29.30 -13.25 -8.96
N VAL A 81 -30.19 -12.80 -8.07
CA VAL A 81 -29.84 -11.89 -6.95
C VAL A 81 -28.98 -12.59 -5.89
N LYS A 82 -29.27 -13.84 -5.54
CA LYS A 82 -28.45 -14.64 -4.61
C LYS A 82 -27.05 -14.92 -5.19
N LEU A 83 -26.96 -15.30 -6.46
CA LEU A 83 -25.69 -15.52 -7.16
C LEU A 83 -24.86 -14.23 -7.25
N ARG A 84 -25.50 -13.08 -7.51
CA ARG A 84 -24.83 -11.76 -7.56
C ARG A 84 -24.28 -11.35 -6.19
N LYS A 85 -25.03 -11.56 -5.10
CA LYS A 85 -24.58 -11.33 -3.71
C LYS A 85 -23.46 -12.28 -3.28
N LEU A 86 -23.50 -13.56 -3.70
CA LEU A 86 -22.39 -14.50 -3.46
C LEU A 86 -21.12 -14.02 -4.18
N ARG A 87 -21.24 -13.63 -5.46
CA ARG A 87 -20.11 -13.20 -6.29
C ARG A 87 -19.44 -11.91 -5.78
N THR A 88 -20.19 -10.96 -5.23
CA THR A 88 -19.59 -9.77 -4.57
C THR A 88 -18.92 -10.11 -3.24
N ARG A 89 -19.50 -11.01 -2.42
CA ARG A 89 -18.85 -11.48 -1.20
C ARG A 89 -17.55 -12.21 -1.49
N THR A 90 -17.50 -13.11 -2.48
CA THR A 90 -16.27 -13.81 -2.86
C THR A 90 -15.20 -12.84 -3.36
N ARG A 91 -15.57 -11.83 -4.16
CA ARG A 91 -14.61 -10.79 -4.61
C ARG A 91 -14.04 -9.96 -3.45
N MET A 92 -14.88 -9.58 -2.48
CA MET A 92 -14.42 -8.83 -1.32
C MET A 92 -13.54 -9.69 -0.40
N VAL A 93 -13.90 -10.96 -0.18
CA VAL A 93 -13.07 -11.90 0.59
C VAL A 93 -11.73 -12.12 -0.10
N LEU A 94 -11.72 -12.31 -1.41
CA LEU A 94 -10.47 -12.46 -2.18
C LEU A 94 -9.62 -11.19 -2.10
N ALA A 95 -10.21 -10.01 -2.30
CA ALA A 95 -9.49 -8.75 -2.22
C ALA A 95 -8.90 -8.51 -0.81
N LEU A 96 -9.67 -8.80 0.24
CA LEU A 96 -9.21 -8.67 1.62
C LEU A 96 -8.12 -9.70 1.95
N ALA A 97 -8.25 -10.94 1.47
CA ALA A 97 -7.22 -11.97 1.64
C ALA A 97 -5.93 -11.61 0.90
N THR A 98 -6.02 -11.09 -0.32
CA THR A 98 -4.86 -10.59 -1.07
C THR A 98 -4.22 -9.40 -0.37
N LEU A 99 -5.02 -8.46 0.15
CA LEU A 99 -4.50 -7.34 0.93
C LEU A 99 -3.80 -7.80 2.20
N LEU A 100 -4.41 -8.74 2.94
CA LEU A 100 -3.81 -9.31 4.15
C LEU A 100 -2.51 -10.04 3.83
N ALA A 101 -2.49 -10.86 2.78
CA ALA A 101 -1.28 -11.54 2.32
C ALA A 101 -0.18 -10.53 1.99
N LEU A 102 -0.52 -9.46 1.26
CA LEU A 102 0.41 -8.38 0.93
C LEU A 102 0.97 -7.70 2.19
N VAL A 103 0.10 -7.33 3.14
CA VAL A 103 0.53 -6.70 4.40
C VAL A 103 1.44 -7.64 5.18
N CYS A 104 1.10 -8.92 5.29
CA CYS A 104 1.94 -9.92 5.95
C CYS A 104 3.30 -10.08 5.26
N THR A 105 3.35 -10.12 3.93
CA THR A 105 4.59 -10.19 3.16
C THR A 105 5.46 -8.96 3.38
N LEU A 106 4.90 -7.75 3.37
CA LEU A 106 5.64 -6.51 3.61
C LEU A 106 6.17 -6.43 5.05
N LEU A 107 5.36 -6.84 6.04
CA LEU A 107 5.80 -6.87 7.43
C LEU A 107 6.91 -7.90 7.64
N LEU A 108 6.80 -9.08 7.03
CA LEU A 108 7.84 -10.10 7.06
C LEU A 108 9.12 -9.60 6.37
N ASP A 109 9.01 -8.95 5.22
CA ASP A 109 10.15 -8.37 4.49
C ASP A 109 10.88 -7.34 5.35
N GLY A 110 10.14 -6.37 5.89
CA GLY A 110 10.70 -5.33 6.76
C GLY A 110 11.33 -5.88 8.04
N TYR A 111 10.79 -6.99 8.58
CA TYR A 111 11.37 -7.68 9.73
C TYR A 111 12.67 -8.42 9.35
N LEU A 112 12.69 -9.15 8.24
CA LEU A 112 13.88 -9.84 7.71
C LEU A 112 14.97 -8.87 7.21
N HIS A 113 14.60 -7.63 6.96
CA HIS A 113 15.54 -6.56 6.62
C HIS A 113 16.00 -5.70 7.78
N ALA A 114 15.55 -6.00 9.00
CA ALA A 114 15.77 -5.13 10.15
C ALA A 114 15.47 -3.65 9.82
N GLU A 115 14.47 -3.43 8.96
CA GLU A 115 13.90 -2.10 8.70
C GLU A 115 12.81 -1.81 9.74
N VAL A 116 12.19 -2.87 10.31
CA VAL A 116 11.16 -2.78 11.35
C VAL A 116 11.69 -3.39 12.65
N GLY A 117 11.73 -2.59 13.72
CA GLY A 117 12.11 -3.05 15.07
C GLY A 117 13.61 -3.17 15.32
N ASN A 118 14.42 -2.55 14.45
CA ASN A 118 15.86 -2.37 14.63
C ASN A 118 16.12 -1.22 15.62
N ASP A 119 17.05 -1.44 16.53
CA ASP A 119 17.50 -0.46 17.51
C ASP A 119 18.97 -0.15 17.23
N ALA A 120 19.20 0.94 16.49
CA ALA A 120 20.54 1.38 16.12
C ALA A 120 21.29 2.09 17.27
N ARG A 121 20.72 2.12 18.48
CA ARG A 121 21.40 2.69 19.64
C ARG A 121 22.54 1.78 20.04
N VAL A 122 23.72 2.38 20.16
CA VAL A 122 24.92 1.72 20.67
C VAL A 122 25.23 2.32 22.03
N TYR A 123 25.32 1.46 23.04
CA TYR A 123 25.61 1.87 24.40
C TYR A 123 27.06 2.33 24.52
N ARG A 124 27.26 3.47 25.16
CA ARG A 124 28.59 3.95 25.54
C ARG A 124 28.90 3.45 26.94
N SER A 125 30.06 2.82 27.09
CA SER A 125 30.45 2.16 28.33
C SER A 125 30.46 3.10 29.54
N HIS A 126 30.08 2.57 30.70
CA HIS A 126 30.01 3.27 31.98
C HIS A 126 30.82 2.52 33.07
N ALA A 127 30.54 2.80 34.35
CA ALA A 127 31.19 2.17 35.49
C ALA A 127 31.03 0.63 35.49
N SER A 128 32.07 -0.08 35.91
CA SER A 128 32.16 -1.54 35.88
C SER A 128 32.32 -2.15 37.29
N ARG A 129 31.56 -1.65 38.28
CA ARG A 129 31.71 -2.05 39.69
C ARG A 129 31.25 -3.47 39.99
N THR A 130 30.32 -3.99 39.20
CA THR A 130 29.70 -5.31 39.34
C THR A 130 30.41 -6.38 38.52
N VAL A 131 31.35 -5.98 37.66
CA VAL A 131 32.12 -6.89 36.81
C VAL A 131 33.30 -7.44 37.60
N PRO A 132 33.43 -8.77 37.79
CA PRO A 132 34.57 -9.35 38.49
C PRO A 132 35.92 -8.93 37.87
N ASP A 133 36.83 -8.36 38.67
CA ASP A 133 38.13 -7.86 38.19
C ASP A 133 38.99 -8.93 37.50
N ARG A 134 38.86 -10.20 37.92
CA ARG A 134 39.53 -11.34 37.28
C ARG A 134 39.14 -11.50 35.81
N LEU A 135 37.88 -11.22 35.46
CA LEU A 135 37.40 -11.31 34.08
C LEU A 135 37.98 -10.16 33.24
N ARG A 136 38.03 -8.94 33.79
CA ARG A 136 38.59 -7.77 33.08
C ARG A 136 40.06 -7.92 32.71
N LYS A 137 40.81 -8.71 33.49
CA LYS A 137 42.23 -9.06 33.25
C LYS A 137 42.41 -10.45 32.63
N GLY A 138 41.31 -11.15 32.41
CA GLY A 138 41.26 -12.53 31.95
C GLY A 138 41.38 -12.68 30.44
N GLY A 139 41.23 -13.92 29.97
CA GLY A 139 41.24 -14.22 28.55
C GLY A 139 39.93 -13.87 27.81
N PRO A 140 39.94 -13.91 26.48
CA PRO A 140 38.84 -13.43 25.64
C PRO A 140 37.65 -14.40 25.58
N VAL A 141 37.69 -15.57 26.21
CA VAL A 141 36.57 -16.51 26.17
C VAL A 141 36.02 -16.71 27.58
N ILE A 142 34.71 -16.55 27.75
CA ILE A 142 34.01 -16.70 29.02
C ILE A 142 33.02 -17.86 28.92
N THR A 143 33.15 -18.81 29.85
CA THR A 143 32.21 -19.92 30.05
C THR A 143 31.50 -19.77 31.39
N PHE A 144 30.30 -20.31 31.50
CA PHE A 144 29.53 -20.30 32.75
C PHE A 144 29.26 -21.74 33.20
N ASP A 145 29.48 -22.03 34.49
CA ASP A 145 29.10 -23.31 35.06
C ASP A 145 27.59 -23.37 35.36
N ARG A 146 27.10 -24.55 35.81
CA ARG A 146 25.69 -24.75 36.16
C ARG A 146 25.19 -23.86 37.30
N LYS A 147 26.09 -23.29 38.11
CA LYS A 147 25.79 -22.36 39.20
C LYS A 147 25.88 -20.90 38.74
N GLY A 148 26.14 -20.64 37.46
CA GLY A 148 26.29 -19.31 36.88
C GLY A 148 27.63 -18.65 37.18
N LYS A 149 28.62 -19.40 37.70
CA LYS A 149 29.96 -18.87 37.94
C LYS A 149 30.70 -18.77 36.61
N ALA A 150 31.16 -17.56 36.29
CA ALA A 150 31.97 -17.31 35.11
C ALA A 150 33.42 -17.77 35.29
N THR A 151 33.99 -18.31 34.22
CA THR A 151 35.39 -18.69 34.09
C THR A 151 35.93 -18.15 32.77
N GLU A 152 37.02 -17.39 32.87
CA GLU A 152 37.80 -16.86 31.77
C GLU A 152 38.81 -17.89 31.23
N HIS A 153 39.01 -17.89 29.92
CA HIS A 153 39.98 -18.75 29.24
C HIS A 153 40.83 -17.92 28.28
N ALA A 154 42.15 -18.03 28.43
CA ALA A 154 43.12 -17.37 27.56
C ALA A 154 43.42 -18.21 26.32
N ILE A 155 43.76 -17.55 25.22
CA ILE A 155 44.24 -18.22 24.01
C ILE A 155 45.69 -18.67 24.25
N PRO A 156 46.04 -19.94 23.96
CA PRO A 156 47.39 -20.44 24.16
C PRO A 156 48.47 -19.59 23.48
N SER A 157 49.66 -19.52 24.08
CA SER A 157 50.79 -18.79 23.51
C SER A 157 51.05 -19.23 22.07
N LYS A 158 51.44 -18.28 21.20
CA LYS A 158 51.68 -18.52 19.77
C LYS A 158 50.49 -19.12 19.00
N THR A 159 49.27 -18.99 19.50
CA THR A 159 48.04 -19.44 18.82
C THR A 159 47.14 -18.24 18.50
N ILE A 160 46.52 -18.24 17.32
CA ILE A 160 45.55 -17.24 16.88
C ILE A 160 44.20 -17.91 16.63
N ALA A 161 43.16 -17.40 17.28
CA ALA A 161 41.77 -17.68 16.91
C ALA A 161 41.26 -16.55 16.00
N LEU A 162 41.15 -16.80 14.70
CA LEU A 162 40.59 -15.83 13.76
C LEU A 162 39.06 -15.83 13.88
N THR A 163 38.49 -14.65 14.05
CA THR A 163 37.04 -14.48 14.19
C THR A 163 36.49 -13.44 13.21
N PHE A 164 35.30 -13.70 12.67
CA PHE A 164 34.64 -12.87 11.66
C PHE A 164 33.22 -12.55 12.09
N ASP A 165 32.85 -11.28 12.11
CA ASP A 165 31.51 -10.82 12.54
C ASP A 165 30.71 -10.24 11.35
N ASP A 166 29.38 -10.20 11.54
CA ASP A 166 28.32 -9.61 10.69
C ASP A 166 27.85 -10.43 9.48
N GLY A 167 28.62 -11.41 9.02
CA GLY A 167 28.26 -12.24 7.87
C GLY A 167 27.05 -13.16 8.07
N PRO A 168 26.73 -13.96 7.04
CA PRO A 168 27.41 -14.05 5.74
C PRO A 168 26.99 -12.97 4.72
N ASP A 169 27.96 -12.39 4.01
CA ASP A 169 27.77 -11.52 2.85
C ASP A 169 28.05 -12.27 1.54
N PRO A 170 27.21 -12.14 0.49
CA PRO A 170 27.33 -12.92 -0.74
C PRO A 170 28.57 -12.60 -1.57
N ARG A 171 29.25 -11.48 -1.31
CA ARG A 171 30.48 -11.07 -2.00
C ARG A 171 31.71 -11.32 -1.16
N TRP A 172 31.74 -10.84 0.07
CA TRP A 172 32.97 -10.80 0.87
C TRP A 172 33.26 -12.09 1.63
N THR A 173 32.24 -12.73 2.19
CA THR A 173 32.42 -14.01 2.90
C THR A 173 33.05 -15.09 2.01
N PRO A 174 32.62 -15.30 0.74
CA PRO A 174 33.32 -16.18 -0.21
C PRO A 174 34.80 -15.87 -0.38
N GLU A 175 35.18 -14.60 -0.56
CA GLU A 175 36.56 -14.19 -0.75
C GLU A 175 37.41 -14.47 0.49
N ILE A 176 36.87 -14.23 1.69
CA ILE A 176 37.52 -14.55 2.95
C ILE A 176 37.71 -16.06 3.10
N LEU A 177 36.67 -16.86 2.82
CA LEU A 177 36.77 -18.33 2.84
C LEU A 177 37.87 -18.84 1.89
N ASP A 178 38.03 -18.20 0.73
CA ASP A 178 39.07 -18.55 -0.23
C ASP A 178 40.48 -18.19 0.27
N VAL A 179 40.64 -17.05 0.95
CA VAL A 179 41.90 -16.71 1.64
C VAL A 179 42.21 -17.76 2.70
N LEU A 180 41.28 -18.09 3.59
CA LEU A 180 41.48 -19.07 4.66
C LEU A 180 41.88 -20.44 4.09
N ARG A 181 41.20 -20.89 3.03
CA ARG A 181 41.50 -22.13 2.32
C ARG A 181 42.92 -22.12 1.74
N ARG A 182 43.33 -21.05 1.05
CA ARG A 182 44.69 -20.94 0.46
C ARG A 182 45.80 -21.07 1.51
N HIS A 183 45.58 -20.48 2.69
CA HIS A 183 46.54 -20.55 3.79
C HIS A 183 46.36 -21.77 4.71
N LYS A 184 45.40 -22.65 4.41
CA LYS A 184 45.06 -23.85 5.20
C LYS A 184 44.74 -23.53 6.67
N VAL A 185 44.09 -22.40 6.91
CA VAL A 185 43.68 -21.95 8.24
C VAL A 185 42.18 -22.10 8.43
N ARG A 186 41.77 -22.28 9.69
CA ARG A 186 40.36 -22.28 10.09
C ARG A 186 40.07 -21.03 10.91
N GLY A 187 38.81 -20.60 10.93
CA GLY A 187 38.33 -19.49 11.74
C GLY A 187 36.93 -19.76 12.28
N THR A 188 36.44 -18.82 13.07
CA THR A 188 35.11 -18.83 13.69
C THR A 188 34.29 -17.64 13.17
N PHE A 189 33.12 -17.90 12.60
CA PHE A 189 32.24 -16.88 12.01
C PHE A 189 31.04 -16.64 12.92
N PHE A 190 30.94 -15.46 13.53
CA PHE A 190 29.77 -15.04 14.30
C PHE A 190 28.76 -14.38 13.35
N VAL A 191 27.76 -15.16 12.97
CA VAL A 191 26.82 -14.79 11.90
C VAL A 191 25.54 -14.16 12.45
N LEU A 192 24.99 -13.22 11.68
CA LEU A 192 23.69 -12.63 11.93
C LEU A 192 22.58 -13.54 11.42
N GLY A 193 21.58 -13.83 12.25
CA GLY A 193 20.45 -14.68 11.88
C GLY A 193 19.72 -14.23 10.60
N GLN A 194 19.52 -12.92 10.41
CA GLN A 194 18.93 -12.38 9.19
C GLN A 194 19.79 -12.65 7.93
N MET A 195 21.12 -12.62 8.07
CA MET A 195 22.04 -12.88 6.96
C MET A 195 22.12 -14.38 6.65
N VAL A 196 22.03 -15.23 7.68
CA VAL A 196 21.89 -16.69 7.53
C VAL A 196 20.62 -17.04 6.75
N VAL A 197 19.50 -16.38 7.04
CA VAL A 197 18.23 -16.61 6.32
C VAL A 197 18.34 -16.24 4.84
N ARG A 198 19.10 -15.20 4.50
CA ARG A 198 19.30 -14.75 3.11
C ARG A 198 20.32 -15.57 2.33
N HIS A 199 21.38 -16.00 2.99
CA HIS A 199 22.52 -16.68 2.37
C HIS A 199 22.84 -18.02 3.09
N PRO A 200 21.86 -18.93 3.21
CA PRO A 200 22.03 -20.18 3.95
C PRO A 200 23.10 -21.11 3.34
N GLU A 201 23.37 -20.98 2.04
CA GLU A 201 24.43 -21.69 1.33
C GLU A 201 25.83 -21.35 1.84
N LEU A 202 26.06 -20.13 2.31
CA LEU A 202 27.36 -19.72 2.81
C LEU A 202 27.65 -20.34 4.18
N VAL A 203 26.64 -20.50 5.03
CA VAL A 203 26.78 -21.22 6.31
C VAL A 203 27.12 -22.70 6.06
N ARG A 204 26.47 -23.33 5.07
CA ARG A 204 26.82 -24.70 4.66
C ARG A 204 28.27 -24.78 4.17
N ARG A 205 28.71 -23.82 3.37
CA ARG A 205 30.10 -23.74 2.88
C ARG A 205 31.11 -23.55 4.02
N MET A 206 30.83 -22.66 4.97
CA MET A 206 31.67 -22.47 6.17
C MET A 206 31.88 -23.79 6.92
N ARG A 207 30.77 -24.49 7.20
CA ARG A 207 30.79 -25.77 7.92
C ARG A 207 31.54 -26.85 7.13
N ALA A 208 31.27 -26.96 5.83
CA ALA A 208 31.94 -27.94 4.96
C ALA A 208 33.46 -27.70 4.86
N ALA A 209 33.91 -26.45 4.97
CA ALA A 209 35.33 -26.08 5.01
C ALA A 209 35.99 -26.28 6.39
N GLY A 210 35.24 -26.75 7.40
CA GLY A 210 35.75 -27.01 8.75
C GLY A 210 35.90 -25.77 9.62
N HIS A 211 35.22 -24.67 9.27
CA HIS A 211 35.12 -23.48 10.12
C HIS A 211 34.03 -23.66 11.18
N GLU A 212 34.14 -22.91 12.27
CA GLU A 212 33.08 -22.83 13.27
C GLU A 212 32.13 -21.68 12.98
N VAL A 213 30.86 -21.86 13.37
CA VAL A 213 29.84 -20.83 13.28
C VAL A 213 29.31 -20.50 14.68
N GLY A 214 29.33 -19.23 15.05
CA GLY A 214 28.74 -18.69 16.29
C GLY A 214 27.54 -17.80 15.99
N VAL A 215 26.76 -17.49 17.03
CA VAL A 215 25.61 -16.58 16.94
C VAL A 215 26.04 -15.14 17.25
N HIS A 216 25.64 -14.20 16.39
CA HIS A 216 25.85 -12.76 16.58
C HIS A 216 24.54 -11.97 16.75
N THR A 217 23.49 -12.59 17.31
CA THR A 217 22.08 -12.14 17.29
C THR A 217 21.41 -12.25 15.93
N PHE A 218 20.10 -12.01 15.87
CA PHE A 218 19.35 -12.12 14.61
C PHE A 218 19.47 -10.84 13.79
N SER A 219 19.34 -9.68 14.46
CA SER A 219 19.21 -8.36 13.83
C SER A 219 20.28 -7.34 14.22
N HIS A 220 21.37 -7.77 14.89
CA HIS A 220 22.50 -6.92 15.29
C HIS A 220 22.12 -5.81 16.32
N VAL A 221 21.15 -6.10 17.19
CA VAL A 221 20.73 -5.18 18.25
C VAL A 221 21.71 -5.15 19.41
N ASP A 222 21.90 -3.97 20.01
CA ASP A 222 22.63 -3.86 21.27
C ASP A 222 21.78 -4.42 22.42
N LEU A 223 22.20 -5.58 22.93
CA LEU A 223 21.48 -6.31 23.97
C LEU A 223 21.43 -5.57 25.31
N SER A 224 22.30 -4.60 25.56
CA SER A 224 22.29 -3.82 26.81
C SER A 224 21.04 -2.92 26.95
N TYR A 225 20.36 -2.62 25.85
CA TYR A 225 19.09 -1.87 25.84
C TYR A 225 17.84 -2.75 25.79
N GLN A 226 18.00 -4.06 25.67
CA GLN A 226 16.88 -4.96 25.45
C GLN A 226 16.41 -5.63 26.75
N ASP A 227 15.14 -6.01 26.80
CA ASP A 227 14.63 -6.90 27.83
C ASP A 227 15.02 -8.37 27.54
N LYS A 228 14.97 -9.23 28.57
CA LYS A 228 15.32 -10.66 28.45
C LYS A 228 14.48 -11.39 27.39
N GLY A 229 13.23 -11.01 27.20
CA GLY A 229 12.35 -11.62 26.21
C GLY A 229 12.72 -11.27 24.77
N ARG A 230 13.22 -10.06 24.50
CA ARG A 230 13.82 -9.70 23.21
C ARG A 230 15.16 -10.42 23.01
N MET A 231 16.02 -10.47 24.02
CA MET A 231 17.29 -11.23 23.94
C MET A 231 17.05 -12.71 23.60
N ASP A 232 16.12 -13.36 24.30
CA ASP A 232 15.78 -14.77 24.07
C ASP A 232 15.27 -15.02 22.65
N ARG A 233 14.49 -14.08 22.08
CA ARG A 233 14.02 -14.14 20.70
C ARG A 233 15.16 -14.00 19.69
N GLU A 234 16.05 -13.02 19.86
CA GLU A 234 17.22 -12.85 18.98
C GLU A 234 18.08 -14.12 18.92
N LEU A 235 18.30 -14.77 20.07
CA LEU A 235 19.06 -16.02 20.14
C LEU A 235 18.30 -17.18 19.52
N ALA A 236 17.04 -17.39 19.90
CA ALA A 236 16.24 -18.51 19.41
C ALA A 236 16.04 -18.46 17.89
N GLN A 237 15.78 -17.28 17.33
CA GLN A 237 15.62 -17.10 15.89
C GLN A 237 16.93 -17.32 15.13
N SER A 238 18.07 -16.91 15.71
CA SER A 238 19.39 -17.20 15.14
C SER A 238 19.68 -18.70 15.12
N GLN A 239 19.34 -19.42 16.19
CA GLN A 239 19.45 -20.89 16.22
C GLN A 239 18.55 -21.54 15.17
N LEU A 240 17.32 -21.04 15.01
CA LEU A 240 16.38 -21.54 14.01
C LEU A 240 16.92 -21.34 12.59
N ALA A 241 17.51 -20.17 12.31
CA ALA A 241 18.16 -19.89 11.04
C ALA A 241 19.32 -20.85 10.76
N LEU A 242 20.19 -21.10 11.74
CA LEU A 242 21.30 -22.06 11.63
C LEU A 242 20.81 -23.50 11.41
N ALA A 243 19.76 -23.91 12.12
CA ALA A 243 19.16 -25.24 11.99
C ALA A 243 18.59 -25.43 10.59
N GLY A 244 17.87 -24.44 10.07
CA GLY A 244 17.33 -24.46 8.71
C GLY A 244 18.41 -24.44 7.62
N ALA A 245 19.46 -23.63 7.81
CA ALA A 245 20.50 -23.40 6.81
C ALA A 245 21.45 -24.59 6.68
N ALA A 246 21.97 -25.10 7.81
CA ALA A 246 23.08 -26.07 7.82
C ALA A 246 22.83 -27.29 8.72
N GLY A 247 21.64 -27.42 9.32
CA GLY A 247 21.30 -28.56 10.18
C GLY A 247 22.04 -28.55 11.51
N ILE A 248 22.44 -27.37 11.99
CA ILE A 248 23.23 -27.22 13.23
C ILE A 248 22.61 -26.20 14.18
N THR A 249 22.94 -26.34 15.46
CA THR A 249 22.86 -25.28 16.47
C THR A 249 24.27 -24.90 16.92
N SER A 250 24.43 -23.73 17.54
CA SER A 250 25.73 -23.28 18.05
C SER A 250 25.68 -22.84 19.50
N SER A 251 26.61 -23.33 20.32
CA SER A 251 26.79 -22.83 21.69
C SER A 251 27.76 -21.64 21.76
N LEU A 252 28.33 -21.19 20.63
CA LEU A 252 29.19 -20.00 20.58
C LEU A 252 28.36 -18.75 20.36
N PHE A 253 28.69 -17.70 21.11
CA PHE A 253 28.02 -16.41 21.00
C PHE A 253 29.02 -15.24 21.11
N ARG A 254 28.75 -14.18 20.35
CA ARG A 254 29.39 -12.88 20.52
C ARG A 254 28.31 -11.80 20.52
N ALA A 255 28.33 -10.92 21.52
CA ALA A 255 27.38 -9.81 21.56
C ALA A 255 27.80 -8.71 20.58
N PRO A 256 26.85 -8.12 19.80
CA PRO A 256 27.09 -6.92 19.03
C PRO A 256 27.70 -5.80 19.90
N TYR A 257 28.64 -5.05 19.34
CA TYR A 257 29.32 -3.88 19.95
C TYR A 257 30.15 -4.14 21.21
N ALA A 258 30.02 -5.30 21.87
CA ALA A 258 30.75 -5.66 23.08
C ALA A 258 31.91 -6.63 22.77
N SER A 259 32.87 -6.17 21.97
CA SER A 259 33.92 -7.05 21.42
C SER A 259 35.03 -7.41 22.43
N LYS A 260 35.35 -6.55 23.41
CA LYS A 260 36.46 -6.78 24.37
C LYS A 260 35.96 -7.02 25.79
N VAL A 261 36.52 -8.01 26.50
CA VAL A 261 36.16 -8.32 27.89
C VAL A 261 36.35 -7.12 28.82
N ARG A 262 37.42 -6.34 28.61
CA ARG A 262 37.72 -5.12 29.39
C ARG A 262 36.66 -4.02 29.27
N ALA A 263 35.82 -4.07 28.22
CA ALA A 263 34.74 -3.12 28.00
C ALA A 263 33.43 -3.54 28.70
N LEU A 264 33.41 -4.71 29.36
CA LEU A 264 32.28 -5.10 30.19
C LEU A 264 32.13 -4.16 31.39
N ASP A 265 30.88 -3.81 31.66
CA ASP A 265 30.45 -2.87 32.68
C ASP A 265 29.12 -3.29 33.32
N ASP A 266 28.58 -2.45 34.19
CA ASP A 266 27.43 -2.79 35.04
C ASP A 266 26.13 -3.03 34.25
N ARG A 267 26.05 -2.58 32.99
CA ARG A 267 24.91 -2.86 32.11
C ARG A 267 25.12 -4.07 31.22
N THR A 268 26.34 -4.27 30.73
CA THR A 268 26.64 -5.36 29.80
C THR A 268 26.91 -6.69 30.52
N TRP A 269 27.33 -6.66 31.79
CA TRP A 269 27.60 -7.87 32.56
C TRP A 269 26.37 -8.75 32.83
N PRO A 270 25.21 -8.21 33.26
CA PRO A 270 23.98 -9.00 33.40
C PRO A 270 23.53 -9.66 32.09
N VAL A 271 23.81 -9.03 30.94
CA VAL A 271 23.56 -9.64 29.62
C VAL A 271 24.37 -10.91 29.49
N GLN A 272 25.69 -10.85 29.75
CA GLN A 272 26.57 -12.02 29.66
C GLN A 272 26.15 -13.14 30.62
N GLN A 273 25.71 -12.80 31.84
CA GLN A 273 25.18 -13.79 32.78
C GLN A 273 23.90 -14.46 32.26
N HIS A 274 23.00 -13.68 31.66
CA HIS A 274 21.77 -14.21 31.05
C HIS A 274 22.09 -15.13 29.87
N ILE A 275 22.98 -14.70 28.95
CA ILE A 275 23.47 -15.52 27.83
C ILE A 275 24.12 -16.81 28.34
N GLY A 276 24.97 -16.72 29.35
CA GLY A 276 25.61 -17.86 29.99
C GLY A 276 24.62 -18.84 30.61
N SER A 277 23.56 -18.34 31.24
CA SER A 277 22.49 -19.18 31.81
C SER A 277 21.73 -20.01 30.76
N LYS A 278 21.82 -19.62 29.48
CA LYS A 278 21.26 -20.36 28.34
C LYS A 278 22.24 -21.38 27.74
N GLY A 279 23.43 -21.51 28.32
CA GLY A 279 24.45 -22.49 27.90
C GLY A 279 25.41 -22.00 26.81
N TYR A 280 25.41 -20.70 26.50
CA TYR A 280 26.35 -20.14 25.53
C TYR A 280 27.74 -19.89 26.12
N ILE A 281 28.74 -20.07 25.27
CA ILE A 281 30.12 -19.66 25.46
C ILE A 281 30.28 -18.28 24.82
N SER A 282 30.58 -17.27 25.64
CA SER A 282 30.76 -15.90 25.18
C SER A 282 32.19 -15.68 24.70
N ALA A 283 32.33 -15.32 23.43
CA ALA A 283 33.62 -15.04 22.79
C ALA A 283 33.82 -13.54 22.56
N PHE A 284 34.94 -13.05 23.06
CA PHE A 284 35.44 -11.69 22.90
C PHE A 284 36.74 -11.71 22.09
N VAL A 285 37.40 -10.56 22.02
CA VAL A 285 38.59 -10.32 21.20
C VAL A 285 39.68 -9.67 22.05
N ASP A 286 40.93 -10.06 21.80
CA ASP A 286 42.11 -9.40 22.37
C ASP A 286 42.56 -8.25 21.47
N THR A 287 42.64 -8.54 20.16
CA THR A 287 43.05 -7.59 19.13
C THR A 287 41.92 -7.37 18.14
N ASP A 288 41.68 -6.10 17.82
CA ASP A 288 40.67 -5.68 16.86
C ASP A 288 41.39 -5.10 15.64
N SER A 289 41.08 -5.59 14.44
CA SER A 289 41.68 -5.09 13.21
C SER A 289 41.18 -3.70 12.81
N GLU A 290 40.04 -3.27 13.38
CA GLU A 290 39.34 -2.01 13.07
C GLU A 290 39.00 -1.86 11.58
N ASP A 291 38.90 -2.98 10.86
CA ASP A 291 38.67 -3.03 9.42
C ASP A 291 37.30 -2.47 8.99
N TRP A 292 36.33 -2.41 9.90
CA TRP A 292 35.04 -1.75 9.72
C TRP A 292 35.18 -0.24 9.42
N GLN A 293 36.20 0.43 9.96
CA GLN A 293 36.54 1.84 9.65
C GLN A 293 37.19 2.00 8.26
N ARG A 294 37.54 0.88 7.61
CA ARG A 294 38.22 0.81 6.32
C ARG A 294 39.60 1.53 6.29
N PRO A 295 40.46 1.38 7.31
CA PRO A 295 41.80 1.99 7.27
C PRO A 295 42.68 1.34 6.18
N PRO A 296 43.86 1.90 5.88
CA PRO A 296 44.82 1.27 4.98
C PRO A 296 45.22 -0.15 5.42
N VAL A 297 45.50 -1.03 4.46
CA VAL A 297 45.81 -2.46 4.69
C VAL A 297 46.91 -2.68 5.75
N LYS A 298 47.96 -1.84 5.74
CA LYS A 298 49.06 -1.92 6.70
C LYS A 298 48.61 -1.71 8.15
N GLU A 299 47.67 -0.79 8.35
CA GLU A 299 47.11 -0.46 9.66
C GLU A 299 46.22 -1.60 10.17
N ILE A 300 45.38 -2.18 9.31
CA ILE A 300 44.58 -3.37 9.64
C ILE A 300 45.48 -4.51 10.15
N VAL A 301 46.57 -4.80 9.42
CA VAL A 301 47.53 -5.86 9.81
C VAL A 301 48.23 -5.52 11.13
N GLN A 302 48.56 -4.24 11.35
CA GLN A 302 49.20 -3.79 12.59
C GLN A 302 48.25 -3.93 13.79
N ASN A 303 47.02 -3.47 13.66
CA ASN A 303 46.00 -3.50 14.72
C ASN A 303 45.62 -4.94 15.10
N ALA A 304 45.55 -5.84 14.11
CA ALA A 304 45.30 -7.26 14.32
C ALA A 304 46.49 -8.03 14.94
N THR A 305 47.70 -7.46 14.97
CA THR A 305 48.90 -8.18 15.44
C THR A 305 48.99 -8.15 16.97
N PRO A 306 48.96 -9.30 17.66
CA PRO A 306 49.11 -9.35 19.11
C PRO A 306 50.53 -9.03 19.57
N GLU A 307 50.67 -8.72 20.86
CA GLU A 307 51.97 -8.56 21.51
C GLU A 307 52.84 -9.83 21.39
N LYS A 308 54.17 -9.65 21.44
CA LYS A 308 55.14 -10.73 21.17
C LYS A 308 54.85 -11.97 22.01
N LYS A 309 54.73 -13.13 21.33
CA LYS A 309 54.49 -14.48 21.89
C LYS A 309 53.12 -14.69 22.57
N LYS A 310 52.29 -13.67 22.78
CA LYS A 310 50.92 -13.88 23.29
C LYS A 310 50.02 -14.51 22.23
N GLY A 311 49.17 -15.43 22.63
CA GLY A 311 48.04 -15.87 21.82
C GLY A 311 46.94 -14.81 21.79
N ALA A 312 46.07 -14.86 20.79
CA ALA A 312 44.99 -13.87 20.68
C ALA A 312 43.75 -14.39 19.93
N SER A 313 42.58 -13.93 20.37
CA SER A 313 41.35 -13.90 19.58
C SER A 313 41.30 -12.61 18.77
N VAL A 314 41.27 -12.71 17.45
CA VAL A 314 41.45 -11.58 16.52
C VAL A 314 40.16 -11.32 15.75
N LEU A 315 39.72 -10.06 15.73
CA LEU A 315 38.49 -9.64 15.04
C LEU A 315 38.74 -9.12 13.63
N PHE A 316 37.96 -9.63 12.67
CA PHE A 316 37.73 -9.07 11.35
C PHE A 316 36.21 -9.07 11.07
N HIS A 317 35.78 -8.39 10.01
CA HIS A 317 34.37 -8.41 9.59
C HIS A 317 34.25 -8.99 8.18
N ASP A 318 33.28 -9.89 7.98
CA ASP A 318 32.98 -10.45 6.66
C ASP A 318 31.73 -9.85 6.00
N ALA A 319 31.08 -8.86 6.64
CA ALA A 319 30.00 -8.06 6.06
C ALA A 319 30.11 -6.56 6.47
N GLY A 320 29.00 -5.80 6.41
CA GLY A 320 28.95 -4.40 6.86
C GLY A 320 29.46 -3.35 5.85
N GLY A 321 29.40 -3.63 4.55
CA GLY A 321 29.88 -2.75 3.47
C GLY A 321 31.13 -3.28 2.75
N ASN A 322 31.91 -2.41 2.10
CA ASN A 322 33.06 -2.84 1.28
C ASN A 322 34.23 -3.38 2.14
N ARG A 323 34.57 -4.66 1.95
CA ARG A 323 35.64 -5.40 2.67
C ARG A 323 36.87 -5.74 1.83
N ALA A 324 37.08 -5.13 0.66
CA ALA A 324 38.24 -5.44 -0.19
C ALA A 324 39.59 -5.27 0.55
N ARG A 325 39.72 -4.24 1.39
CA ARG A 325 40.91 -4.01 2.23
C ARG A 325 41.07 -5.06 3.32
N THR A 326 39.97 -5.51 3.92
CA THR A 326 39.94 -6.62 4.88
C THR A 326 40.49 -7.91 4.25
N VAL A 327 39.97 -8.29 3.07
CA VAL A 327 40.39 -9.50 2.36
C VAL A 327 41.89 -9.47 2.06
N THR A 328 42.40 -8.32 1.59
CA THR A 328 43.82 -8.13 1.30
C THR A 328 44.67 -8.20 2.58
N ALA A 329 44.24 -7.51 3.64
CA ALA A 329 44.94 -7.49 4.93
C ALA A 329 44.97 -8.88 5.59
N LEU A 330 43.88 -9.65 5.48
CA LEU A 330 43.78 -10.98 6.06
C LEU A 330 44.83 -11.94 5.48
N GLY A 331 45.01 -11.95 4.16
CA GLY A 331 46.04 -12.77 3.52
C GLY A 331 47.45 -12.43 4.01
N LEU A 332 47.80 -11.13 4.01
CA LEU A 332 49.09 -10.65 4.49
C LEU A 332 49.30 -10.92 6.00
N TYR A 333 48.23 -10.80 6.78
CA TYR A 333 48.25 -11.07 8.22
C TYR A 333 48.57 -12.53 8.50
N ILE A 334 47.84 -13.46 7.85
CA ILE A 334 48.04 -14.90 8.04
C ILE A 334 49.48 -15.29 7.69
N GLU A 335 49.95 -14.87 6.51
CA GLU A 335 51.32 -15.17 6.06
C GLU A 335 52.37 -14.64 7.05
N ARG A 336 52.22 -13.39 7.50
CA ARG A 336 53.16 -12.76 8.43
C ARG A 336 53.17 -13.46 9.79
N MET A 337 52.03 -13.89 10.29
CA MET A 337 51.94 -14.55 11.59
C MET A 337 52.42 -16.00 11.52
N GLN A 338 52.15 -16.73 10.43
CA GLN A 338 52.75 -18.04 10.16
C GLN A 338 54.28 -17.95 10.12
N LYS A 339 54.85 -16.97 9.41
CA LYS A 339 56.31 -16.70 9.41
C LYS A 339 56.88 -16.39 10.78
N LYS A 340 56.08 -15.83 11.70
CA LYS A 340 56.45 -15.59 13.11
C LYS A 340 56.23 -16.82 14.00
N GLY A 341 55.85 -17.97 13.44
CA GLY A 341 55.63 -19.23 14.15
C GLY A 341 54.32 -19.29 14.93
N TYR A 342 53.27 -18.60 14.48
CA TYR A 342 51.93 -18.72 15.06
C TYR A 342 51.11 -19.82 14.38
N SER A 343 50.37 -20.59 15.18
CA SER A 343 49.33 -21.51 14.70
C SER A 343 47.96 -20.82 14.64
N PHE A 344 47.08 -21.34 13.80
CA PHE A 344 45.71 -20.84 13.64
C PHE A 344 44.71 -21.93 14.01
N THR A 345 43.68 -21.56 14.77
CA THR A 345 42.62 -22.47 15.22
C THR A 345 41.28 -21.74 15.34
N THR A 346 40.22 -22.47 15.69
CA THR A 346 38.91 -21.89 15.99
C THR A 346 38.82 -21.52 17.48
N VAL A 347 37.79 -20.77 17.88
CA VAL A 347 37.62 -20.35 19.29
C VAL A 347 37.57 -21.57 20.23
N THR A 348 36.79 -22.61 19.93
CA THR A 348 36.77 -23.82 20.78
C THR A 348 38.05 -24.64 20.68
N GLY A 349 38.67 -24.67 19.50
CA GLY A 349 39.95 -25.34 19.30
C GLY A 349 41.07 -24.75 20.15
N ALA A 350 41.05 -23.44 20.40
CA ALA A 350 41.98 -22.79 21.33
C ALA A 350 41.76 -23.21 22.80
N LEU A 351 40.55 -23.67 23.15
CA LEU A 351 40.21 -24.22 24.47
C LEU A 351 40.51 -25.71 24.60
N GLY A 352 41.01 -26.36 23.53
CA GLY A 352 41.15 -27.82 23.47
C GLY A 352 39.82 -28.57 23.46
N ALA A 353 38.72 -27.89 23.12
CA ALA A 353 37.37 -28.47 23.08
C ALA A 353 36.97 -28.88 21.66
N HIS A 354 35.97 -29.77 21.57
CA HIS A 354 35.29 -30.04 20.30
C HIS A 354 34.48 -28.82 19.84
N SER A 355 34.11 -28.82 18.56
CA SER A 355 33.35 -27.72 18.01
C SER A 355 32.03 -27.48 18.77
N ALA A 356 31.70 -26.21 18.97
CA ALA A 356 30.43 -25.80 19.56
C ALA A 356 29.24 -25.90 18.58
N ASN A 357 29.47 -26.39 17.35
CA ASN A 357 28.41 -26.68 16.40
C ASN A 357 27.87 -28.09 16.61
N HIS A 358 26.63 -28.18 17.09
CA HIS A 358 25.94 -29.44 17.36
C HIS A 358 24.92 -29.75 16.27
N PRO A 359 24.67 -31.03 15.93
CA PRO A 359 23.57 -31.39 15.06
C PRO A 359 22.23 -30.91 15.64
N ALA A 360 21.42 -30.23 14.82
CA ALA A 360 20.09 -29.79 15.23
C ALA A 360 19.08 -30.96 15.21
N HIS A 361 18.06 -30.88 16.06
CA HIS A 361 16.93 -31.81 16.04
C HIS A 361 16.04 -31.58 14.80
N THR A 362 15.24 -32.57 14.45
CA THR A 362 14.41 -32.58 13.23
C THR A 362 13.39 -31.44 13.16
N LEU A 363 12.71 -31.12 14.27
CA LEU A 363 11.70 -30.05 14.30
C LEU A 363 12.30 -28.66 14.03
N PRO A 364 13.34 -28.19 14.75
CA PRO A 364 14.01 -26.92 14.44
C PRO A 364 14.53 -26.81 12.99
N ILE A 365 14.96 -27.93 12.39
CA ILE A 365 15.39 -27.93 10.98
C ILE A 365 14.24 -27.56 10.06
N TRP A 366 13.06 -28.14 10.26
CA TRP A 366 11.88 -27.86 9.43
C TRP A 366 11.34 -26.45 9.65
N GLU A 367 11.27 -25.99 10.90
CA GLU A 367 10.89 -24.63 11.23
C GLU A 367 11.85 -23.60 10.62
N GLY A 368 13.16 -23.84 10.73
CA GLY A 368 14.18 -23.00 10.10
C GLY A 368 14.11 -23.00 8.58
N ARG A 369 13.85 -24.15 7.96
CA ARG A 369 13.62 -24.24 6.51
C ARG A 369 12.38 -23.46 6.09
N ALA A 370 11.29 -23.55 6.85
CA ALA A 370 10.09 -22.77 6.57
C ALA A 370 10.37 -21.25 6.64
N LEU A 371 11.14 -20.81 7.63
CA LEU A 371 11.60 -19.41 7.74
C LEU A 371 12.40 -18.96 6.51
N ILE A 372 13.39 -19.76 6.09
CA ILE A 372 14.21 -19.49 4.90
C ILE A 372 13.35 -19.44 3.64
N TRP A 373 12.42 -20.39 3.47
CA TRP A 373 11.50 -20.40 2.34
C TRP A 373 10.58 -19.17 2.30
N ALA A 374 10.04 -18.77 3.46
CA ALA A 374 9.19 -17.59 3.55
C ALA A 374 9.96 -16.32 3.18
N ALA A 375 11.23 -16.21 3.59
CA ALA A 375 12.11 -15.11 3.21
C ALA A 375 12.41 -15.09 1.70
N ALA A 376 12.79 -16.23 1.13
CA ALA A 376 13.06 -16.36 -0.30
C ALA A 376 11.82 -16.06 -1.16
N PHE A 377 10.64 -16.52 -0.73
CA PHE A 377 9.36 -16.20 -1.38
C PHE A 377 9.09 -14.70 -1.36
N THR A 378 9.28 -14.06 -0.21
CA THR A 378 9.05 -12.62 -0.03
C THR A 378 9.95 -11.80 -0.95
N HIS A 379 11.25 -12.12 -0.99
CA HIS A 379 12.22 -11.45 -1.86
C HIS A 379 11.89 -11.61 -3.34
N SER A 380 11.35 -12.77 -3.75
CA SER A 380 10.99 -13.04 -5.14
C SER A 380 9.64 -12.44 -5.55
N ALA A 381 8.68 -12.39 -4.62
CA ALA A 381 7.31 -11.94 -4.90
C ALA A 381 7.18 -10.41 -4.95
N LEU A 382 7.95 -9.69 -4.12
CA LEU A 382 7.82 -8.24 -3.98
C LEU A 382 8.12 -7.47 -5.29
N PRO A 383 9.21 -7.75 -6.04
CA PRO A 383 9.46 -7.09 -7.33
C PRO A 383 8.37 -7.37 -8.36
N ALA A 384 7.84 -8.60 -8.41
CA ALA A 384 6.76 -8.97 -9.33
C ALA A 384 5.48 -8.19 -9.03
N LEU A 385 5.12 -8.04 -7.75
CA LEU A 385 3.99 -7.23 -7.35
C LEU A 385 4.19 -5.74 -7.66
N MET A 386 5.38 -5.21 -7.39
CA MET A 386 5.70 -3.82 -7.72
C MET A 386 5.63 -3.56 -9.23
N ALA A 387 6.12 -4.50 -10.05
CA ALA A 387 6.00 -4.43 -11.50
C ALA A 387 4.52 -4.47 -11.95
N LEU A 388 3.69 -5.33 -11.35
CA LEU A 388 2.26 -5.41 -11.65
C LEU A 388 1.52 -4.12 -11.26
N LEU A 389 1.79 -3.57 -10.08
CA LEU A 389 1.21 -2.29 -9.63
C LEU A 389 1.67 -1.14 -10.54
N GLY A 390 2.94 -1.15 -10.94
CA GLY A 390 3.48 -0.21 -11.92
C GLY A 390 2.77 -0.30 -13.26
N LEU A 391 2.53 -1.52 -13.77
CA LEU A 391 1.80 -1.75 -15.02
C LEU A 391 0.35 -1.26 -14.93
N VAL A 392 -0.35 -1.54 -13.83
CA VAL A 392 -1.72 -1.05 -13.60
C VAL A 392 -1.73 0.47 -13.52
N GLY A 393 -0.82 1.07 -12.75
CA GLY A 393 -0.69 2.52 -12.63
C GLY A 393 -0.41 3.18 -13.98
N PHE A 394 0.53 2.64 -14.75
CA PHE A 394 0.85 3.08 -16.09
C PHE A 394 -0.35 2.96 -17.04
N SER A 395 -1.09 1.85 -16.97
CA SER A 395 -2.30 1.64 -17.78
C SER A 395 -3.41 2.63 -17.44
N VAL A 396 -3.61 2.94 -16.16
CA VAL A 396 -4.59 3.95 -15.70
C VAL A 396 -4.20 5.34 -16.20
N ILE A 397 -2.94 5.74 -16.03
CA ILE A 397 -2.43 7.02 -16.52
C ILE A 397 -2.53 7.08 -18.05
N GLY A 398 -2.10 6.04 -18.75
CA GLY A 398 -2.19 5.92 -20.21
C GLY A 398 -3.63 6.05 -20.71
N ARG A 399 -4.59 5.40 -20.05
CA ARG A 399 -6.02 5.56 -20.34
C ARG A 399 -6.48 7.00 -20.16
N LEU A 400 -6.11 7.67 -19.05
CA LEU A 400 -6.50 9.06 -18.79
C LEU A 400 -5.90 10.02 -19.84
N LEU A 401 -4.62 9.84 -20.19
CA LEU A 401 -3.97 10.62 -21.24
C LEU A 401 -4.64 10.41 -22.60
N LEU A 402 -4.92 9.15 -22.96
CA LEU A 402 -5.64 8.82 -24.19
C LEU A 402 -7.01 9.50 -24.23
N MET A 403 -7.76 9.48 -23.12
CA MET A 403 -9.05 10.15 -23.02
C MET A 403 -8.95 11.66 -23.23
N VAL A 404 -7.93 12.32 -22.66
CA VAL A 404 -7.71 13.75 -22.86
C VAL A 404 -7.35 14.06 -24.32
N VAL A 405 -6.47 13.27 -24.94
CA VAL A 405 -6.06 13.43 -26.34
C VAL A 405 -7.26 13.24 -27.28
N LEU A 406 -8.05 12.18 -27.07
CA LEU A 406 -9.25 11.92 -27.87
C LEU A 406 -10.32 13.01 -27.67
N ALA A 407 -10.51 13.50 -26.44
CA ALA A 407 -11.44 14.61 -26.19
C ALA A 407 -10.98 15.92 -26.85
N TRP A 408 -9.69 16.19 -26.88
CA TRP A 408 -9.11 17.34 -27.60
C TRP A 408 -9.29 17.20 -29.12
N TRP A 409 -9.00 16.02 -29.67
CA TRP A 409 -9.19 15.74 -31.09
C TRP A 409 -10.68 15.80 -31.50
N HIS A 410 -11.58 15.30 -30.65
CA HIS A 410 -13.02 15.40 -30.84
C HIS A 410 -13.47 16.86 -30.97
N ARG A 411 -13.01 17.73 -30.05
CA ARG A 411 -13.30 19.16 -30.09
C ARG A 411 -12.83 19.79 -31.40
N ARG A 412 -11.56 19.58 -31.78
CA ARG A 412 -10.97 20.15 -33.00
C ARG A 412 -11.68 19.66 -34.27
N SER A 413 -12.10 18.40 -34.30
CA SER A 413 -12.81 17.82 -35.44
C SER A 413 -14.25 18.34 -35.56
N ARG A 414 -14.95 18.55 -34.44
CA ARG A 414 -16.29 19.15 -34.45
C ARG A 414 -16.26 20.62 -34.82
N GLU A 415 -15.27 21.40 -34.37
CA GLU A 415 -15.11 22.80 -34.79
C GLU A 415 -14.94 22.90 -36.32
N ARG A 416 -14.16 22.00 -36.94
CA ARG A 416 -14.04 21.91 -38.41
C ARG A 416 -15.34 21.52 -39.12
N ARG A 417 -16.09 20.55 -38.59
CA ARG A 417 -17.42 20.18 -39.14
C ARG A 417 -18.50 21.24 -38.90
N ARG A 418 -18.37 22.07 -37.87
CA ARG A 418 -19.29 23.19 -37.60
C ARG A 418 -19.22 24.25 -38.70
N TRP A 419 -18.11 24.31 -39.43
CA TRP A 419 -17.89 25.22 -40.57
C TRP A 419 -18.27 24.61 -41.93
N SER A 420 -18.51 23.29 -42.02
CA SER A 420 -19.20 22.73 -43.18
C SER A 420 -20.71 23.03 -43.06
N ARG A 421 -21.31 23.57 -44.11
CA ARG A 421 -22.74 23.90 -44.23
C ARG A 421 -23.61 22.64 -44.00
N VAL A 422 -23.90 22.31 -42.75
CA VAL A 422 -24.90 21.28 -42.42
C VAL A 422 -26.26 21.94 -42.61
N GLN A 423 -27.09 21.35 -43.47
CA GLN A 423 -28.48 21.75 -43.68
C GLN A 423 -29.20 21.83 -42.34
N GLU A 424 -29.90 22.94 -42.08
CA GLU A 424 -30.62 23.11 -40.82
C GLU A 424 -31.81 22.16 -40.80
N VAL A 425 -31.90 21.35 -39.75
CA VAL A 425 -33.06 20.47 -39.51
C VAL A 425 -34.13 21.35 -38.89
N THR A 426 -35.18 21.65 -39.64
CA THR A 426 -36.31 22.50 -39.19
C THR A 426 -37.56 21.69 -38.87
N ASP A 427 -37.54 20.38 -39.10
CA ASP A 427 -38.68 19.50 -38.85
C ASP A 427 -39.13 19.55 -37.38
N PRO A 428 -40.44 19.61 -37.09
CA PRO A 428 -40.95 19.60 -35.73
C PRO A 428 -40.64 18.28 -35.02
N VAL A 429 -40.54 18.35 -33.69
CA VAL A 429 -40.01 17.27 -32.84
C VAL A 429 -41.03 16.91 -31.75
N SER A 430 -41.14 15.61 -31.45
CA SER A 430 -41.98 15.11 -30.36
C SER A 430 -41.14 14.93 -29.09
N VAL A 431 -41.41 15.72 -28.05
CA VAL A 431 -40.74 15.62 -26.75
C VAL A 431 -41.59 14.75 -25.82
N ILE A 432 -41.06 13.61 -25.39
CA ILE A 432 -41.72 12.69 -24.47
C ILE A 432 -41.18 12.92 -23.06
N VAL A 433 -42.10 13.23 -22.13
CA VAL A 433 -41.82 13.46 -20.72
C VAL A 433 -42.58 12.42 -19.89
N PRO A 434 -41.98 11.27 -19.53
CA PRO A 434 -42.59 10.34 -18.59
C PRO A 434 -42.58 10.98 -17.19
N ALA A 435 -43.74 10.98 -16.53
CA ALA A 435 -43.93 11.58 -15.22
C ALA A 435 -44.58 10.59 -14.26
N TYR A 436 -44.03 10.48 -13.05
CA TYR A 436 -44.64 9.73 -11.94
C TYR A 436 -44.30 10.41 -10.62
N ASN A 437 -45.29 11.05 -10.01
CA ASN A 437 -45.13 11.84 -8.79
C ASN A 437 -44.05 12.94 -8.88
N GLU A 438 -44.16 13.78 -9.91
CA GLU A 438 -43.22 14.86 -10.24
C GLU A 438 -43.79 16.27 -9.93
N LYS A 439 -44.74 16.39 -9.00
CA LYS A 439 -45.43 17.65 -8.66
C LYS A 439 -44.50 18.85 -8.47
N GLU A 440 -43.37 18.63 -7.81
CA GLU A 440 -42.41 19.68 -7.45
C GLU A 440 -41.61 20.21 -8.67
N CYS A 441 -41.49 19.42 -9.73
CA CYS A 441 -40.59 19.72 -10.85
C CYS A 441 -41.29 19.89 -12.19
N ILE A 442 -42.41 19.20 -12.43
CA ILE A 442 -43.07 19.11 -13.75
C ILE A 442 -43.40 20.49 -14.34
N ALA A 443 -43.83 21.44 -13.51
CA ALA A 443 -44.14 22.79 -13.98
C ALA A 443 -42.90 23.53 -14.52
N ASN A 444 -41.74 23.36 -13.89
CA ASN A 444 -40.49 23.95 -14.35
C ASN A 444 -39.97 23.26 -15.61
N THR A 445 -40.12 21.94 -15.69
CA THR A 445 -39.81 21.13 -16.87
C THR A 445 -40.59 21.63 -18.09
N LEU A 446 -41.92 21.75 -17.97
CA LEU A 446 -42.78 22.21 -19.06
C LEU A 446 -42.53 23.68 -19.44
N LYS A 447 -42.28 24.56 -18.46
CA LYS A 447 -41.87 25.95 -18.74
C LYS A 447 -40.56 26.02 -19.52
N SER A 448 -39.62 25.12 -19.24
CA SER A 448 -38.33 25.08 -19.95
C SER A 448 -38.50 24.62 -21.40
N LEU A 449 -39.41 23.67 -21.64
CA LEU A 449 -39.73 23.18 -22.97
C LEU A 449 -40.51 24.21 -23.79
N SER A 450 -41.48 24.90 -23.19
CA SER A 450 -42.24 25.95 -23.90
C SER A 450 -41.37 27.13 -24.34
N ALA A 451 -40.23 27.35 -23.70
CA ALA A 451 -39.22 28.32 -24.10
C ALA A 451 -38.30 27.85 -25.26
N SER A 452 -38.54 26.66 -25.83
CA SER A 452 -37.75 26.12 -26.95
C SER A 452 -37.77 27.04 -28.17
N THR A 453 -36.60 27.21 -28.77
CA THR A 453 -36.40 27.92 -30.04
C THR A 453 -36.68 27.04 -31.28
N HIS A 454 -36.95 25.76 -31.07
CA HIS A 454 -37.27 24.77 -32.11
C HIS A 454 -38.76 24.40 -32.03
N PRO A 455 -39.46 24.18 -33.15
CA PRO A 455 -40.86 23.74 -33.13
C PRO A 455 -41.00 22.36 -32.49
N ILE A 456 -41.85 22.26 -31.45
CA ILE A 456 -42.03 21.03 -30.67
C ILE A 456 -43.49 20.76 -30.34
N GLU A 457 -43.83 19.47 -30.26
CA GLU A 457 -44.95 18.97 -29.46
C GLU A 457 -44.41 18.36 -28.16
N ILE A 458 -45.17 18.47 -27.07
CA ILE A 458 -44.79 17.93 -25.76
C ILE A 458 -45.83 16.90 -25.35
N LEU A 459 -45.39 15.67 -25.14
CA LEU A 459 -46.20 14.54 -24.67
C LEU A 459 -45.81 14.21 -23.24
N VAL A 460 -46.62 14.67 -22.29
CA VAL A 460 -46.48 14.29 -20.88
C VAL A 460 -47.18 12.95 -20.70
N VAL A 461 -46.45 11.91 -20.36
CA VAL A 461 -47.01 10.58 -20.09
C VAL A 461 -47.06 10.39 -18.58
N ASP A 462 -48.23 10.60 -17.99
CA ASP A 462 -48.46 10.39 -16.57
C ASP A 462 -48.65 8.89 -16.29
N ASP A 463 -47.68 8.30 -15.60
CA ASP A 463 -47.63 6.87 -15.28
C ASP A 463 -48.35 6.57 -13.95
N GLY A 464 -49.54 7.14 -13.78
CA GLY A 464 -50.41 6.93 -12.63
C GLY A 464 -49.98 7.71 -11.39
N SER A 465 -49.67 9.00 -11.54
CA SER A 465 -49.28 9.86 -10.41
C SER A 465 -50.43 10.05 -9.42
N THR A 466 -50.09 10.16 -8.13
CA THR A 466 -51.04 10.34 -7.02
C THR A 466 -50.91 11.70 -6.33
N ASP A 467 -49.96 12.53 -6.74
CA ASP A 467 -49.63 13.82 -6.10
C ASP A 467 -50.22 15.05 -6.81
N GLY A 468 -50.94 14.85 -7.92
CA GLY A 468 -51.49 15.90 -8.78
C GLY A 468 -50.57 16.33 -9.93
N THR A 469 -49.52 15.56 -10.26
CA THR A 469 -48.61 15.85 -11.38
C THR A 469 -49.34 16.10 -12.71
N ALA A 470 -50.26 15.21 -13.10
CA ALA A 470 -51.04 15.34 -14.33
C ALA A 470 -51.92 16.60 -14.32
N ASP A 471 -52.56 16.88 -13.19
CA ASP A 471 -53.45 18.04 -13.03
C ASP A 471 -52.66 19.35 -13.17
N ILE A 472 -51.42 19.40 -12.66
CA ILE A 472 -50.52 20.55 -12.83
C ILE A 472 -50.13 20.72 -14.30
N ALA A 473 -49.78 19.63 -14.99
CA ALA A 473 -49.41 19.69 -16.40
C ALA A 473 -50.57 20.18 -17.28
N GLU A 474 -51.81 19.73 -17.02
CA GLU A 474 -53.01 20.15 -17.73
C GLU A 474 -53.39 21.60 -17.39
N ALA A 475 -53.33 21.99 -16.12
CA ALA A 475 -53.70 23.33 -15.65
C ALA A 475 -52.80 24.44 -16.21
N MET A 476 -51.60 24.11 -16.71
CA MET A 476 -50.73 25.07 -17.38
C MET A 476 -51.27 25.58 -18.71
N GLY A 477 -52.22 24.87 -19.35
CA GLY A 477 -52.91 25.33 -20.56
C GLY A 477 -51.99 25.64 -21.76
N LEU A 478 -50.83 25.00 -21.84
CA LEU A 478 -49.86 25.24 -22.92
C LEU A 478 -50.36 24.61 -24.23
N PRO A 479 -50.38 25.35 -25.36
CA PRO A 479 -51.02 24.91 -26.60
C PRO A 479 -50.32 23.72 -27.28
N ASN A 480 -49.04 23.51 -26.96
CA ASN A 480 -48.21 22.43 -27.50
C ASN A 480 -48.01 21.26 -26.53
N VAL A 481 -48.78 21.19 -25.42
CA VAL A 481 -48.69 20.12 -24.42
C VAL A 481 -49.91 19.21 -24.51
N ARG A 482 -49.67 17.90 -24.59
CA ARG A 482 -50.71 16.86 -24.51
C ARG A 482 -50.36 15.90 -23.37
N VAL A 483 -51.30 15.73 -22.45
CA VAL A 483 -51.14 14.83 -21.29
C VAL A 483 -51.80 13.49 -21.58
N LEU A 484 -51.05 12.41 -21.44
CA LEU A 484 -51.49 11.03 -21.62
C LEU A 484 -51.46 10.34 -20.25
N ARG A 485 -52.61 10.10 -19.66
CA ARG A 485 -52.72 9.36 -18.39
C ARG A 485 -52.75 7.85 -18.66
N GLN A 486 -52.00 7.08 -17.87
CA GLN A 486 -52.02 5.62 -17.86
C GLN A 486 -51.97 5.07 -16.43
N ALA A 487 -52.32 3.80 -16.25
CA ALA A 487 -52.03 3.11 -14.99
C ALA A 487 -50.51 2.89 -14.84
N ASN A 488 -50.00 2.94 -13.61
CA ASN A 488 -48.58 2.76 -13.34
C ASN A 488 -48.06 1.43 -13.88
N ALA A 489 -47.24 1.52 -14.92
CA ALA A 489 -46.61 0.40 -15.61
C ALA A 489 -45.08 0.56 -15.72
N GLY A 490 -44.53 1.64 -15.15
CA GLY A 490 -43.13 1.98 -15.13
C GLY A 490 -42.68 2.85 -16.30
N LYS A 491 -41.57 3.58 -16.09
CA LYS A 491 -40.95 4.49 -17.06
C LYS A 491 -40.79 3.93 -18.48
N PRO A 492 -40.37 2.66 -18.71
CA PRO A 492 -40.29 2.12 -20.08
C PRO A 492 -41.65 2.04 -20.78
N ALA A 493 -42.71 1.64 -20.06
CA ALA A 493 -44.05 1.59 -20.63
C ALA A 493 -44.58 2.99 -20.96
N ALA A 494 -44.32 3.97 -20.08
CA ALA A 494 -44.65 5.37 -20.32
C ALA A 494 -43.91 5.94 -21.55
N LEU A 495 -42.61 5.66 -21.69
CA LEU A 495 -41.84 6.06 -22.86
C LEU A 495 -42.39 5.43 -24.16
N ASN A 496 -42.68 4.12 -24.16
CA ASN A 496 -43.23 3.43 -25.33
C ASN A 496 -44.62 3.96 -25.70
N ARG A 497 -45.48 4.25 -24.71
CA ARG A 497 -46.77 4.93 -24.95
C ARG A 497 -46.57 6.30 -25.58
N GLY A 498 -45.58 7.06 -25.11
CA GLY A 498 -45.20 8.33 -25.71
C GLY A 498 -44.75 8.19 -27.16
N ILE A 499 -43.90 7.20 -27.48
CA ILE A 499 -43.41 6.92 -28.84
C ILE A 499 -44.56 6.56 -29.79
N ALA A 500 -45.52 5.75 -29.29
CA ALA A 500 -46.68 5.34 -30.06
C ALA A 500 -47.59 6.53 -30.43
N HIS A 501 -47.67 7.55 -29.57
CA HIS A 501 -48.51 8.73 -29.78
C HIS A 501 -47.74 9.93 -30.38
N ALA A 502 -46.43 9.83 -30.58
CA ALA A 502 -45.61 10.87 -31.19
C ALA A 502 -46.05 11.14 -32.64
N SER A 503 -46.26 12.41 -32.98
CA SER A 503 -46.71 12.84 -34.31
C SER A 503 -45.54 13.03 -35.29
N HIS A 504 -44.31 13.15 -34.78
CA HIS A 504 -43.13 13.46 -35.59
C HIS A 504 -42.10 12.34 -35.62
N GLU A 505 -41.29 12.31 -36.69
CA GLU A 505 -40.21 11.32 -36.87
C GLU A 505 -39.05 11.53 -35.89
N LEU A 506 -38.79 12.75 -35.43
CA LEU A 506 -37.77 13.02 -34.42
C LEU A 506 -38.41 12.99 -33.04
N ILE A 507 -37.87 12.16 -32.17
CA ILE A 507 -38.31 11.97 -30.79
C ILE A 507 -37.20 12.43 -29.85
N VAL A 508 -37.54 13.30 -28.90
CA VAL A 508 -36.66 13.68 -27.79
C VAL A 508 -37.24 13.12 -26.50
N MET A 509 -36.42 12.40 -25.75
CA MET A 509 -36.75 11.90 -24.42
C MET A 509 -36.09 12.77 -23.37
N MET A 510 -36.87 13.11 -22.34
CA MET A 510 -36.46 13.97 -21.24
C MET A 510 -37.11 13.49 -19.94
N ASP A 511 -36.42 13.59 -18.82
CA ASP A 511 -36.98 13.23 -17.51
C ASP A 511 -37.87 14.36 -16.96
N GLY A 512 -38.90 14.01 -16.18
CA GLY A 512 -39.87 14.95 -15.60
C GLY A 512 -39.28 16.00 -14.64
N ASP A 513 -38.04 15.82 -14.21
CA ASP A 513 -37.27 16.67 -13.31
C ASP A 513 -36.12 17.44 -13.99
N THR A 514 -36.03 17.37 -15.32
CA THR A 514 -34.96 18.01 -16.10
C THR A 514 -35.37 19.40 -16.58
N VAL A 515 -34.40 20.29 -16.82
CA VAL A 515 -34.64 21.63 -17.38
C VAL A 515 -33.76 21.80 -18.62
N PHE A 516 -34.36 22.17 -19.74
CA PHE A 516 -33.63 22.46 -20.99
C PHE A 516 -33.37 23.95 -21.16
N GLU A 517 -32.19 24.30 -21.66
CA GLU A 517 -31.94 25.66 -22.18
C GLU A 517 -32.72 25.86 -23.50
N PRO A 518 -33.16 27.08 -23.84
CA PRO A 518 -33.98 27.37 -25.04
C PRO A 518 -33.46 26.81 -26.37
N THR A 519 -32.14 26.64 -26.50
CA THR A 519 -31.47 26.13 -27.71
C THR A 519 -31.19 24.63 -27.69
N THR A 520 -31.49 23.94 -26.59
CA THR A 520 -31.11 22.54 -26.36
C THR A 520 -31.64 21.63 -27.46
N ILE A 521 -32.94 21.72 -27.78
CA ILE A 521 -33.59 20.84 -28.76
C ILE A 521 -33.02 21.07 -30.16
N ARG A 522 -32.84 22.34 -30.56
CA ARG A 522 -32.21 22.71 -31.85
C ARG A 522 -30.82 22.08 -32.00
N GLU A 523 -29.97 22.18 -30.98
CA GLU A 523 -28.63 21.58 -31.01
C GLU A 523 -28.66 20.04 -30.95
N LEU A 524 -29.66 19.47 -30.28
CA LEU A 524 -29.81 18.02 -30.14
C LEU A 524 -30.26 17.35 -31.45
N VAL A 525 -31.10 18.04 -32.24
CA VAL A 525 -31.59 17.48 -33.52
C VAL A 525 -30.70 17.77 -34.72
N ARG A 526 -29.83 18.78 -34.63
CA ARG A 526 -28.89 19.15 -35.70
C ARG A 526 -28.09 17.98 -36.31
N PRO A 527 -27.61 16.97 -35.54
CA PRO A 527 -26.90 15.83 -36.12
C PRO A 527 -27.75 14.93 -37.03
N PHE A 528 -29.09 14.97 -36.94
CA PHE A 528 -29.98 14.22 -37.82
C PHE A 528 -30.03 14.75 -39.26
N ALA A 529 -29.33 15.84 -39.58
CA ALA A 529 -29.04 16.20 -40.96
C ALA A 529 -28.29 15.07 -41.70
N ASP A 530 -27.53 14.25 -40.98
CA ASP A 530 -27.00 12.99 -41.51
C ASP A 530 -28.04 11.87 -41.34
N SER A 531 -28.49 11.30 -42.46
CA SER A 531 -29.50 10.23 -42.49
C SER A 531 -29.07 8.94 -41.78
N ARG A 532 -27.75 8.76 -41.58
CA ARG A 532 -27.16 7.61 -40.86
C ARG A 532 -27.25 7.74 -39.35
N VAL A 533 -27.53 8.93 -38.83
CA VAL A 533 -27.65 9.15 -37.38
C VAL A 533 -29.02 8.66 -36.93
N GLY A 534 -29.03 7.59 -36.12
CA GLY A 534 -30.24 7.03 -35.50
C GLY A 534 -30.55 7.60 -34.12
N ALA A 535 -29.53 8.04 -33.37
CA ALA A 535 -29.68 8.60 -32.03
C ALA A 535 -28.59 9.63 -31.69
N VAL A 536 -28.91 10.57 -30.79
CA VAL A 536 -28.02 11.62 -30.30
C VAL A 536 -28.13 11.71 -28.78
N ALA A 537 -26.99 11.68 -28.09
CA ALA A 537 -26.91 11.90 -26.66
C ALA A 537 -26.62 13.38 -26.36
N GLY A 538 -27.42 13.98 -25.48
CA GLY A 538 -27.18 15.31 -24.97
C GLY A 538 -26.18 15.35 -23.80
N ASN A 539 -25.83 16.57 -23.42
CA ASN A 539 -24.92 16.86 -22.31
C ASN A 539 -25.70 17.29 -21.06
N ALA A 540 -26.04 16.34 -20.20
CA ALA A 540 -26.66 16.63 -18.91
C ALA A 540 -25.63 17.20 -17.92
N LYS A 541 -26.04 18.21 -17.14
CA LYS A 541 -25.22 18.83 -16.10
C LYS A 541 -26.02 18.91 -14.80
N VAL A 542 -25.33 18.70 -13.68
CA VAL A 542 -25.90 18.92 -12.35
C VAL A 542 -26.21 20.40 -12.16
N GLY A 543 -27.48 20.72 -11.87
CA GLY A 543 -27.94 22.08 -11.60
C GLY A 543 -27.51 22.61 -10.23
N ASN A 544 -27.59 21.77 -9.19
CA ASN A 544 -27.26 22.16 -7.81
C ASN A 544 -25.79 21.92 -7.45
N ARG A 545 -24.90 22.87 -7.79
CA ARG A 545 -23.45 22.76 -7.53
C ARG A 545 -22.96 23.45 -6.25
N GLY A 546 -23.85 24.14 -5.53
CA GLY A 546 -23.48 24.96 -4.37
C GLY A 546 -23.06 24.16 -3.14
N LYS A 547 -23.32 22.85 -3.11
CA LYS A 547 -22.97 21.94 -1.99
C LYS A 547 -21.84 21.00 -2.40
N LEU A 548 -21.04 20.55 -1.43
CA LEU A 548 -19.94 19.61 -1.64
C LEU A 548 -20.39 18.36 -2.41
N ILE A 549 -21.52 17.76 -2.04
CA ILE A 549 -22.10 16.59 -2.72
C ILE A 549 -22.41 16.89 -4.19
N GLY A 550 -22.99 18.06 -4.48
CA GLY A 550 -23.29 18.49 -5.85
C GLY A 550 -22.04 18.73 -6.71
N ALA A 551 -20.95 19.20 -6.09
CA ALA A 551 -19.66 19.34 -6.75
C ALA A 551 -19.03 17.96 -7.08
N TRP A 552 -19.07 17.00 -6.15
CA TRP A 552 -18.62 15.63 -6.40
C TRP A 552 -19.45 14.94 -7.48
N GLN A 553 -20.77 15.06 -7.43
CA GLN A 553 -21.67 14.55 -8.47
C GLN A 553 -21.36 15.19 -9.84
N HIS A 554 -21.03 16.49 -9.87
CA HIS A 554 -20.63 17.14 -11.12
C HIS A 554 -19.32 16.54 -11.70
N ILE A 555 -18.31 16.29 -10.86
CA ILE A 555 -17.06 15.64 -11.28
C ILE A 555 -17.33 14.24 -11.82
N GLU A 556 -18.16 13.45 -11.12
CA GLU A 556 -18.57 12.12 -11.57
C GLU A 556 -19.27 12.18 -12.93
N TYR A 557 -20.18 13.14 -13.15
CA TYR A 557 -20.85 13.32 -14.43
C TYR A 557 -19.89 13.72 -15.56
N VAL A 558 -18.94 14.62 -15.26
CA VAL A 558 -17.95 15.07 -16.25
C VAL A 558 -17.01 13.92 -16.63
N MET A 559 -16.48 13.18 -15.65
CA MET A 559 -15.54 12.09 -15.90
C MET A 559 -16.24 10.85 -16.46
N GLY A 560 -17.33 10.40 -15.83
CA GLY A 560 -17.98 9.12 -16.13
C GLY A 560 -18.92 9.14 -17.33
N PHE A 561 -19.46 10.32 -17.72
CA PHE A 561 -20.39 10.41 -18.84
C PHE A 561 -19.90 11.33 -19.95
N ASN A 562 -19.33 12.50 -19.65
CA ASN A 562 -19.06 13.49 -20.70
C ASN A 562 -17.73 13.27 -21.44
N LEU A 563 -16.68 12.80 -20.77
CA LEU A 563 -15.38 12.56 -21.42
C LEU A 563 -15.41 11.28 -22.27
N ASP A 564 -15.89 10.17 -21.69
CA ASP A 564 -15.97 8.87 -22.35
C ASP A 564 -16.86 8.92 -23.62
N ARG A 565 -17.97 9.65 -23.57
CA ARG A 565 -18.87 9.80 -24.73
C ARG A 565 -18.20 10.49 -25.93
N ARG A 566 -17.28 11.43 -25.71
CA ARG A 566 -16.54 12.07 -26.81
C ARG A 566 -15.63 11.07 -27.52
N MET A 567 -14.99 10.19 -26.74
CA MET A 567 -14.22 9.08 -27.27
C MET A 567 -15.13 8.10 -28.03
N TYR A 568 -16.27 7.69 -27.46
CA TYR A 568 -17.20 6.78 -28.15
C TYR A 568 -17.81 7.39 -29.42
N ASP A 569 -18.06 8.71 -29.46
CA ASP A 569 -18.51 9.42 -30.66
C ASP A 569 -17.44 9.42 -31.76
N LEU A 570 -16.16 9.65 -31.41
CA LEU A 570 -15.03 9.53 -32.35
C LEU A 570 -14.89 8.10 -32.91
N LEU A 571 -15.00 7.11 -32.04
CA LEU A 571 -14.84 5.69 -32.37
C LEU A 571 -16.12 5.07 -32.96
N ARG A 572 -17.22 5.83 -33.04
CA ARG A 572 -18.55 5.38 -33.51
C ARG A 572 -19.07 4.14 -32.77
N CYS A 573 -18.81 4.05 -31.47
CA CYS A 573 -19.19 2.91 -30.63
C CYS A 573 -19.98 3.33 -29.38
N MET A 574 -20.92 4.27 -29.54
CA MET A 574 -21.74 4.79 -28.44
C MET A 574 -22.55 3.65 -27.78
N PRO A 575 -22.27 3.26 -26.53
CA PRO A 575 -22.90 2.11 -25.91
C PRO A 575 -24.26 2.43 -25.29
N THR A 576 -24.53 3.70 -24.95
CA THR A 576 -25.75 4.10 -24.23
C THR A 576 -26.10 5.57 -24.46
N ILE A 577 -27.37 5.86 -24.70
CA ILE A 577 -27.94 7.21 -24.75
C ILE A 577 -28.71 7.47 -23.44
N PRO A 578 -28.49 8.60 -22.75
CA PRO A 578 -29.18 8.88 -21.49
C PRO A 578 -30.66 9.17 -21.71
N GLY A 579 -31.53 8.63 -20.85
CA GLY A 579 -32.97 8.91 -20.88
C GLY A 579 -33.34 10.36 -20.57
N ALA A 580 -32.55 11.04 -19.74
CA ALA A 580 -32.78 12.43 -19.35
C ALA A 580 -32.57 13.45 -20.48
N ILE A 581 -31.79 13.10 -21.52
CA ILE A 581 -31.54 13.96 -22.68
C ILE A 581 -31.05 13.12 -23.87
N GLY A 582 -31.99 12.45 -24.52
CA GLY A 582 -31.72 11.64 -25.72
C GLY A 582 -32.61 12.07 -26.87
N ALA A 583 -32.09 12.11 -28.08
CA ALA A 583 -32.90 12.26 -29.28
C ALA A 583 -32.73 11.05 -30.19
N PHE A 584 -33.79 10.68 -30.90
CA PHE A 584 -33.86 9.46 -31.69
C PHE A 584 -34.69 9.70 -32.95
N ARG A 585 -34.38 8.96 -34.02
CA ARG A 585 -35.35 8.72 -35.08
C ARG A 585 -36.38 7.71 -34.60
N ARG A 586 -37.65 7.99 -34.80
CA ARG A 586 -38.76 7.10 -34.43
C ARG A 586 -38.60 5.75 -35.11
N ARG A 587 -38.24 5.71 -36.41
CA ARG A 587 -37.95 4.44 -37.11
C ARG A 587 -36.89 3.59 -36.41
N ALA A 588 -35.82 4.22 -35.90
CA ALA A 588 -34.73 3.51 -35.25
C ALA A 588 -35.14 2.94 -33.88
N LEU A 589 -36.05 3.62 -33.17
CA LEU A 589 -36.65 3.10 -31.94
C LEU A 589 -37.57 1.92 -32.23
N LEU A 590 -38.41 2.01 -33.26
CA LEU A 590 -39.33 0.94 -33.66
C LEU A 590 -38.57 -0.31 -34.14
N GLU A 591 -37.51 -0.14 -34.95
CA GLU A 591 -36.62 -1.23 -35.36
C GLU A 591 -35.93 -1.91 -34.17
N ALA A 592 -35.63 -1.16 -33.11
CA ALA A 592 -35.05 -1.69 -31.87
C ALA A 592 -36.08 -2.37 -30.94
N GLY A 593 -37.37 -2.36 -31.29
CA GLY A 593 -38.45 -3.01 -30.55
C GLY A 593 -39.16 -2.14 -29.51
N ALA A 594 -39.17 -0.82 -29.69
CA ALA A 594 -39.91 0.12 -28.84
C ALA A 594 -41.44 0.03 -29.01
#